data_AF-A0A9E0XLM9-F1
#
_entry.id   AF-A0A9E0XLM9-F1
#
_cell.length_a   1.000
_cell.length_b   1.000
_cell.length_c   1.000
_cell.angle_alpha   90.00
_cell.angle_beta   90.00
_cell.angle_gamma   90.00
#
_symmetry.space_group_name_H-M   'P 1'
#
loop_
_entity.id
_entity.type
_entity.pdbx_description
1 polymer ?
#
loop_
_entity_poly.entity_id
_entity_poly.type
_entity_poly.pdbx_seq_one_letter_code
_entity_poly.pdbx_strand_id
1 'polypeptide(L)'
;MSPCDEVAPHAIADREEWIELLGANPSIEKLKACGLSGWAWRQILAGERPRIPLACFRLAEFQRRGHLADLLGKDWRDFEIHEQRLLFPGLRQPLSPLELRATWIQLQALPVLRAEKALLARDMERLESRLELAERRAAQFRSMLVLEARTGMMLCRITE
;
A
#
# COMPACT_ATOMS: atom_id res chain seq x y z
N MET A 1 -0.34 33.79 -18.96
CA MET A 1 0.45 32.66 -19.49
C MET A 1 -0.30 31.39 -19.11
N SER A 2 -1.00 30.79 -20.06
CA SER A 2 -1.79 29.57 -19.81
C SER A 2 -0.85 28.36 -19.70
N PRO A 3 -0.91 27.57 -18.61
CA PRO A 3 -0.08 26.38 -18.43
C PRO A 3 -0.78 25.17 -19.06
N CYS A 4 -1.00 25.15 -20.38
CA CYS A 4 -1.70 24.02 -21.03
C CYS A 4 -1.14 23.59 -22.40
N ASP A 5 -0.07 24.19 -22.92
CA ASP A 5 0.53 23.75 -24.21
C ASP A 5 1.64 22.72 -24.02
N GLU A 6 1.54 21.85 -23.01
CA GLU A 6 2.25 20.57 -23.07
C GLU A 6 1.55 19.71 -24.12
N VAL A 7 2.14 19.65 -25.33
CA VAL A 7 1.69 18.76 -26.40
C VAL A 7 1.68 17.34 -25.84
N ALA A 8 0.48 16.83 -25.52
CA ALA A 8 0.32 15.51 -24.96
C ALA A 8 1.02 14.50 -25.89
N PRO A 9 1.84 13.59 -25.35
CA PRO A 9 2.56 12.64 -26.18
C PRO A 9 1.57 11.84 -27.05
N HIS A 10 1.86 11.76 -28.34
CA HIS A 10 1.05 11.03 -29.31
C HIS A 10 1.68 9.68 -29.62
N ALA A 11 0.86 8.69 -29.93
CA ALA A 11 1.32 7.38 -30.36
C ALA A 11 1.94 7.48 -31.77
N ILE A 12 3.15 6.95 -31.92
CA ILE A 12 3.83 6.77 -33.21
C ILE A 12 3.73 5.29 -33.55
N ALA A 13 2.49 4.82 -33.73
CA ALA A 13 2.23 3.41 -34.02
C ALA A 13 1.69 3.25 -35.44
N ASP A 14 2.19 2.25 -36.14
CA ASP A 14 1.83 1.99 -37.53
C ASP A 14 0.55 1.16 -37.65
N ARG A 15 -0.04 1.14 -38.86
CA ARG A 15 -1.30 0.44 -39.13
C ARG A 15 -1.26 -1.01 -38.65
N GLU A 16 -0.16 -1.70 -38.90
CA GLU A 16 0.03 -3.10 -38.56
C GLU A 16 0.00 -3.33 -37.03
N GLU A 17 0.66 -2.45 -36.27
CA GLU A 17 0.65 -2.52 -34.81
C GLU A 17 -0.76 -2.30 -34.24
N TRP A 18 -1.49 -1.31 -34.77
CA TRP A 18 -2.87 -1.06 -34.37
C TRP A 18 -3.81 -2.25 -34.70
N ILE A 19 -3.59 -2.90 -35.85
CA ILE A 19 -4.32 -4.12 -36.23
C ILE A 19 -3.95 -5.29 -35.31
N GLU A 20 -2.68 -5.42 -34.91
CA GLU A 20 -2.23 -6.44 -33.96
C GLU A 20 -2.89 -6.27 -32.59
N LEU A 21 -3.05 -5.03 -32.12
CA LEU A 21 -3.65 -4.72 -30.83
C LEU A 21 -5.18 -4.88 -30.82
N LEU A 22 -5.85 -4.32 -31.81
CA LEU A 22 -7.31 -4.20 -31.80
C LEU A 22 -8.00 -5.28 -32.65
N GLY A 23 -7.28 -5.91 -33.57
CA GLY A 23 -7.81 -6.77 -34.62
C GLY A 23 -8.16 -5.96 -35.88
N ALA A 24 -8.37 -6.66 -37.01
CA ALA A 24 -8.70 -6.01 -38.28
C ALA A 24 -10.09 -5.32 -38.28
N ASN A 25 -11.04 -5.87 -37.51
CA ASN A 25 -12.40 -5.33 -37.35
C ASN A 25 -12.78 -5.31 -35.86
N PRO A 26 -12.28 -4.33 -35.09
CA PRO A 26 -12.65 -4.18 -33.69
C PRO A 26 -14.12 -3.75 -33.55
N SER A 27 -14.79 -4.24 -32.51
CA SER A 27 -16.13 -3.75 -32.17
C SER A 27 -16.08 -2.28 -31.75
N ILE A 28 -17.22 -1.58 -31.91
CA ILE A 28 -17.35 -0.19 -31.44
C ILE A 28 -17.06 -0.07 -29.94
N GLU A 29 -17.44 -1.08 -29.16
CA GLU A 29 -17.16 -1.14 -27.72
C GLU A 29 -15.67 -1.21 -27.42
N LYS A 30 -14.91 -2.03 -28.16
CA LYS A 30 -13.45 -2.14 -28.01
C LYS A 30 -12.75 -0.82 -28.36
N LEU A 31 -13.19 -0.15 -29.43
CA LEU A 31 -12.68 1.18 -29.80
C LEU A 31 -12.96 2.22 -28.70
N LYS A 32 -14.19 2.27 -28.20
CA LYS A 32 -14.58 3.16 -27.09
C LYS A 32 -13.78 2.87 -25.83
N ALA A 33 -13.59 1.60 -25.50
CA ALA A 33 -12.81 1.19 -24.33
C ALA A 33 -11.35 1.68 -24.44
N CYS A 34 -10.79 1.73 -25.65
CA CYS A 34 -9.46 2.28 -25.94
C CYS A 34 -9.40 3.81 -26.07
N GLY A 35 -10.55 4.50 -25.95
CA GLY A 35 -10.64 5.95 -26.17
C GLY A 35 -10.50 6.37 -27.65
N LEU A 36 -10.70 5.44 -28.58
CA LEU A 36 -10.60 5.69 -30.01
C LEU A 36 -11.97 5.96 -30.62
N SER A 37 -12.03 6.95 -31.52
CA SER A 37 -13.21 7.19 -32.35
C SER A 37 -13.19 6.29 -33.59
N GLY A 38 -14.37 5.91 -34.09
CA GLY A 38 -14.48 5.17 -35.35
C GLY A 38 -13.98 5.96 -36.57
N TRP A 39 -13.86 7.27 -36.46
CA TRP A 39 -13.20 8.10 -37.48
C TRP A 39 -11.68 7.92 -37.46
N ALA A 40 -11.06 8.01 -36.27
CA ALA A 40 -9.62 7.79 -36.12
C ALA A 40 -9.20 6.38 -36.57
N TRP A 41 -10.02 5.36 -36.26
CA TRP A 41 -9.79 3.99 -36.73
C TRP A 41 -9.81 3.87 -38.27
N ARG A 42 -10.74 4.56 -38.94
CA ARG A 42 -10.80 4.57 -40.41
C ARG A 42 -9.56 5.21 -41.03
N GLN A 43 -9.03 6.27 -40.42
CA GLN A 43 -7.79 6.90 -40.86
C GLN A 43 -6.58 5.94 -40.70
N ILE A 44 -6.47 5.25 -39.56
CA ILE A 44 -5.43 4.23 -39.36
C ILE A 44 -5.52 3.13 -40.44
N LEU A 45 -6.73 2.65 -40.74
CA LEU A 45 -6.95 1.63 -41.77
C LEU A 45 -6.59 2.12 -43.18
N ALA A 46 -6.80 3.40 -43.47
CA ALA A 46 -6.38 4.04 -44.71
C ALA A 46 -4.85 4.23 -44.83
N GLY A 47 -4.10 3.93 -43.75
CA GLY A 47 -2.65 4.13 -43.67
C GLY A 47 -2.25 5.54 -43.25
N GLU A 48 -3.21 6.37 -42.83
CA GLU A 48 -2.92 7.68 -42.25
C GLU A 48 -2.42 7.51 -40.80
N ARG A 49 -1.63 8.47 -40.31
CA ARG A 49 -1.12 8.52 -38.94
C ARG A 49 -1.82 9.64 -38.15
N PRO A 50 -3.09 9.45 -37.72
CA PRO A 50 -3.79 10.45 -36.93
C PRO A 50 -3.07 10.70 -35.59
N ARG A 51 -3.18 11.92 -35.06
CA ARG A 51 -2.65 12.27 -33.74
C ARG A 51 -3.50 11.64 -32.64
N ILE A 52 -3.16 10.40 -32.29
CA ILE A 52 -3.81 9.65 -31.22
C ILE A 52 -3.01 9.85 -29.93
N PRO A 53 -3.64 10.16 -28.78
CA PRO A 53 -2.94 10.23 -27.50
C PRO A 53 -2.22 8.90 -27.18
N LEU A 54 -0.99 8.98 -26.66
CA LEU A 54 -0.21 7.82 -26.25
C LEU A 54 -0.96 6.95 -25.22
N ALA A 55 -1.81 7.55 -24.40
CA ALA A 55 -2.66 6.85 -23.45
C ALA A 55 -3.60 5.84 -24.13
N CYS A 56 -4.16 6.16 -25.31
CA CYS A 56 -5.02 5.24 -26.06
C CYS A 56 -4.25 4.02 -26.53
N PHE A 57 -3.00 4.22 -26.98
CA PHE A 57 -2.13 3.12 -27.40
C PHE A 57 -1.75 2.22 -26.24
N ARG A 58 -1.29 2.80 -25.11
CA ARG A 58 -0.99 2.06 -23.87
C ARG A 58 -2.18 1.26 -23.36
N LEU A 59 -3.38 1.81 -23.48
CA LEU A 59 -4.59 1.13 -23.05
C LEU A 59 -4.98 -0.01 -24.00
N ALA A 60 -4.73 0.12 -25.30
CA ALA A 60 -4.87 -0.98 -26.25
C ALA A 60 -3.84 -2.09 -26.01
N GLU A 61 -2.59 -1.75 -25.71
CA GLU A 61 -1.56 -2.72 -25.28
C GLU A 61 -1.98 -3.46 -24.02
N PHE A 62 -2.42 -2.73 -23.00
CA PHE A 62 -2.92 -3.29 -21.74
C PHE A 62 -4.11 -4.23 -21.96
N GLN A 63 -5.10 -3.86 -22.79
CA GLN A 63 -6.24 -4.74 -23.06
C GLN A 63 -5.83 -6.05 -23.75
N ARG A 64 -4.73 -6.06 -24.50
CA ARG A 64 -4.23 -7.27 -25.14
C ARG A 64 -3.38 -8.12 -24.21
N ARG A 65 -2.43 -7.51 -23.50
CA ARG A 65 -1.42 -8.23 -22.71
C ARG A 65 -1.76 -8.39 -21.24
N GLY A 66 -2.56 -7.47 -20.68
CA GLY A 66 -2.92 -7.43 -19.26
C GLY A 66 -1.82 -6.89 -18.33
N HIS A 67 -0.65 -6.48 -18.83
CA HIS A 67 0.45 -5.99 -17.99
C HIS A 67 0.20 -4.56 -17.52
N LEU A 68 0.18 -4.35 -16.20
CA LEU A 68 -0.09 -3.03 -15.63
C LEU A 68 1.03 -2.01 -15.88
N ALA A 69 2.25 -2.46 -16.19
CA ALA A 69 3.33 -1.57 -16.59
C ALA A 69 3.03 -0.74 -17.85
N ASP A 70 2.17 -1.25 -18.73
CA ASP A 70 1.76 -0.53 -19.94
C ASP A 70 0.99 0.75 -19.58
N LEU A 71 0.23 0.73 -18.48
CA LEU A 71 -0.56 1.87 -17.99
C LEU A 71 0.18 2.71 -16.96
N LEU A 72 0.76 2.06 -15.95
CA LEU A 72 1.24 2.68 -14.71
C LEU A 72 2.76 2.87 -14.68
N GLY A 73 3.47 2.34 -15.68
CA GLY A 73 4.92 2.45 -15.81
C GLY A 73 5.72 1.33 -15.16
N LYS A 74 7.04 1.50 -15.17
CA LYS A 74 8.01 0.43 -14.88
C LYS A 74 7.91 -0.20 -13.49
N ASP A 75 7.33 0.48 -12.51
CA ASP A 75 7.21 -0.03 -11.14
C ASP A 75 6.13 -1.12 -11.03
N TRP A 76 5.31 -1.28 -12.08
CA TRP A 76 4.21 -2.25 -12.17
C TRP A 76 4.51 -3.42 -13.11
N ARG A 77 5.78 -3.69 -13.43
CA ARG A 77 6.20 -4.72 -14.41
C ARG A 77 5.76 -6.13 -14.08
N ASP A 78 5.73 -6.46 -12.80
CA ASP A 78 5.39 -7.81 -12.36
C ASP A 78 3.88 -7.98 -12.10
N PHE A 79 3.07 -6.94 -12.35
CA PHE A 79 1.64 -6.96 -12.06
C PHE A 79 0.85 -7.16 -13.36
N GLU A 80 -0.09 -8.10 -13.30
CA GLU A 80 -0.92 -8.46 -14.45
C GLU A 80 -2.39 -8.51 -14.06
N ILE A 81 -3.28 -8.20 -15.01
CA ILE A 81 -4.71 -8.35 -14.83
C ILE A 81 -5.21 -9.42 -15.80
N HIS A 82 -5.76 -10.49 -15.22
CA HIS A 82 -6.39 -11.58 -15.96
C HIS A 82 -7.82 -11.75 -15.43
N GLU A 83 -8.82 -11.73 -16.31
CA GLU A 83 -10.24 -11.91 -15.94
C GLU A 83 -10.71 -10.99 -14.78
N GLN A 84 -10.29 -9.72 -14.80
CA GLN A 84 -10.55 -8.73 -13.74
C GLN A 84 -9.90 -9.02 -12.38
N ARG A 85 -8.96 -9.96 -12.32
CA ARG A 85 -8.21 -10.26 -11.10
C ARG A 85 -6.77 -9.80 -11.23
N LEU A 86 -6.25 -9.22 -10.17
CA LEU A 86 -4.87 -8.76 -10.07
C LEU A 86 -3.97 -9.93 -9.68
N LEU A 87 -3.01 -10.24 -10.55
CA LEU A 87 -1.89 -11.12 -10.29
C LEU A 87 -0.70 -10.27 -9.85
N PHE A 88 -0.07 -10.69 -8.75
CA PHE A 88 1.09 -10.04 -8.16
C PHE A 88 2.12 -11.11 -7.79
N PRO A 89 3.43 -10.88 -8.03
CA PRO A 89 4.49 -11.79 -7.66
C PRO A 89 4.46 -12.14 -6.17
N GLY A 90 4.35 -13.44 -5.88
CA GLY A 90 4.36 -13.97 -4.51
C GLY A 90 2.97 -14.25 -3.93
N LEU A 91 1.88 -13.82 -4.57
CA LEU A 91 0.54 -14.28 -4.22
C LEU A 91 0.20 -15.57 -4.96
N ARG A 92 -0.25 -16.59 -4.22
CA ARG A 92 -0.67 -17.88 -4.79
C ARG A 92 -2.01 -17.79 -5.53
N GLN A 93 -2.85 -16.84 -5.16
CA GLN A 93 -4.18 -16.65 -5.73
C GLN A 93 -4.34 -15.20 -6.20
N PRO A 94 -4.94 -14.99 -7.39
CA PRO A 94 -5.17 -13.67 -7.93
C PRO A 94 -6.30 -12.96 -7.16
N LEU A 95 -6.09 -11.68 -6.85
CA LEU A 95 -7.02 -10.89 -6.05
C LEU A 95 -8.12 -10.31 -6.93
N SER A 96 -9.36 -10.55 -6.56
CA SER A 96 -10.51 -9.83 -7.10
C SER A 96 -10.49 -8.36 -6.65
N PRO A 97 -11.20 -7.45 -7.34
CA PRO A 97 -11.28 -6.04 -6.95
C PRO A 97 -11.87 -5.85 -5.55
N LEU A 98 -12.79 -6.74 -5.14
CA LEU A 98 -13.39 -6.71 -3.81
C LEU A 98 -12.37 -7.10 -2.74
N GLU A 99 -11.59 -8.15 -2.97
CA GLU A 99 -10.54 -8.60 -2.07
C GLU A 99 -9.45 -7.54 -1.96
N LEU A 100 -9.01 -6.96 -3.08
CA LEU A 100 -8.04 -5.85 -3.09
C LEU A 100 -8.52 -4.69 -2.20
N ARG A 101 -9.79 -4.30 -2.34
CA ARG A 101 -10.38 -3.24 -1.52
C ARG A 101 -10.43 -3.62 -0.04
N ALA A 102 -10.81 -4.85 0.28
CA ALA A 102 -10.82 -5.35 1.65
C ALA A 102 -9.42 -5.34 2.27
N THR A 103 -8.41 -5.84 1.54
CA THR A 103 -7.01 -5.81 1.96
C THR A 103 -6.51 -4.38 2.17
N TRP A 104 -6.83 -3.46 1.26
CA TRP A 104 -6.48 -2.06 1.43
C TRP A 104 -7.04 -1.45 2.72
N ILE A 105 -8.33 -1.69 3.01
CA ILE A 105 -8.96 -1.21 4.25
C ILE A 105 -8.27 -1.80 5.48
N GLN A 106 -7.91 -3.08 5.46
CA GLN A 106 -7.17 -3.71 6.55
C GLN A 106 -5.77 -3.09 6.74
N LEU A 107 -5.07 -2.79 5.64
CA LEU A 107 -3.76 -2.15 5.68
C LEU A 107 -3.83 -0.73 6.25
N GLN A 108 -4.96 -0.02 6.07
CA GLN A 108 -5.16 1.30 6.68
C GLN A 108 -5.20 1.26 8.21
N ALA A 109 -5.48 0.10 8.83
CA ALA A 109 -5.42 -0.05 10.29
C ALA A 109 -4.00 -0.21 10.85
N LEU A 110 -3.01 -0.58 10.01
CA LEU A 110 -1.62 -0.77 10.44
C LEU A 110 -0.98 0.41 11.19
N PRO A 111 -1.10 1.68 10.77
CA PRO A 111 -0.51 2.80 11.51
C PRO A 111 -1.11 2.94 12.91
N VAL A 112 -2.43 2.74 13.06
CA VAL A 112 -3.11 2.80 14.36
C VAL A 112 -2.59 1.70 15.27
N LEU A 113 -2.57 0.45 14.78
CA LEU A 113 -2.06 -0.69 15.52
C LEU A 113 -0.57 -0.53 15.91
N ARG A 114 0.24 0.08 15.03
CA ARG A 114 1.65 0.39 15.35
C ARG A 114 1.78 1.44 16.45
N ALA A 115 0.93 2.46 16.43
CA ALA A 115 0.90 3.49 17.47
C ALA A 115 0.45 2.92 18.83
N GLU A 116 -0.61 2.11 18.83
CA GLU A 116 -1.11 1.42 20.02
C GLU A 116 -0.04 0.50 20.62
N LYS A 117 0.63 -0.30 19.78
CA LYS A 117 1.75 -1.14 20.22
C LYS A 117 2.86 -0.32 20.88
N ALA A 118 3.21 0.84 20.31
CA ALA A 118 4.23 1.71 20.87
C ALA A 118 3.80 2.34 22.21
N LEU A 119 2.52 2.70 22.35
CA LEU A 119 1.97 3.22 23.59
C LEU A 119 1.97 2.16 24.69
N LEU A 120 1.49 0.95 24.40
CA LEU A 120 1.47 -0.17 25.34
C LEU A 120 2.89 -0.52 25.82
N ALA A 121 3.88 -0.51 24.92
CA ALA A 121 5.27 -0.75 25.29
C ALA A 121 5.81 0.28 26.30
N ARG A 122 5.47 1.56 26.12
CA ARG A 122 5.86 2.63 27.06
C ARG A 122 5.16 2.49 28.41
N ASP A 123 3.89 2.10 28.39
CA ASP A 123 3.13 1.89 29.63
C ASP A 123 3.67 0.71 30.43
N MET A 124 4.10 -0.37 29.75
CA MET A 124 4.79 -1.49 30.39
C MET A 124 6.08 -1.03 31.09
N GLU A 125 6.96 -0.32 30.38
CA GLU A 125 8.22 0.19 30.95
C GLU A 125 7.98 1.12 32.16
N ARG A 126 6.94 1.96 32.08
CA ARG A 126 6.53 2.84 33.18
C ARG A 126 6.05 2.05 34.40
N LEU A 127 5.27 1.00 34.19
CA LEU A 127 4.75 0.15 35.26
C LEU A 127 5.87 -0.66 35.92
N GLU A 128 6.79 -1.20 35.14
CA GLU A 128 7.99 -1.90 35.62
C GLU A 128 8.83 -0.97 36.51
N SER A 129 9.11 0.25 36.03
CA SER A 129 9.85 1.26 36.82
C SER A 129 9.16 1.61 38.15
N ARG A 130 7.83 1.68 38.16
CA ARG A 130 7.04 1.93 39.38
C ARG A 130 7.08 0.76 40.33
N LEU A 131 7.02 -0.47 39.81
CA LEU A 131 7.11 -1.69 40.58
C LEU A 131 8.47 -1.78 41.28
N GLU A 132 9.57 -1.60 40.55
CA GLU A 132 10.92 -1.61 41.12
C GLU A 132 11.07 -0.58 42.25
N LEU A 133 10.55 0.63 42.07
CA LEU A 133 10.60 1.66 43.10
C LEU A 133 9.81 1.25 44.35
N ALA A 134 8.64 0.65 44.18
CA ALA A 134 7.82 0.16 45.29
C ALA A 134 8.52 -0.98 46.04
N GLU A 135 9.14 -1.92 45.32
CA GLU A 135 9.91 -3.02 45.91
C GLU A 135 11.11 -2.52 46.71
N ARG A 136 11.86 -1.54 46.17
CA ARG A 136 12.97 -0.89 46.89
C ARG A 136 12.50 -0.22 48.18
N ARG A 137 11.38 0.52 48.13
CA ARG A 137 10.79 1.17 49.32
C ARG A 137 10.35 0.13 50.35
N ALA A 138 9.68 -0.94 49.91
CA ALA A 138 9.24 -2.01 50.79
C ALA A 138 10.44 -2.71 51.47
N ALA A 139 11.53 -2.92 50.74
CA ALA A 139 12.77 -3.48 51.31
C ALA A 139 13.40 -2.55 52.36
N GLN A 140 13.43 -1.24 52.11
CA GLN A 140 13.91 -0.25 53.07
C GLN A 140 13.07 -0.20 54.34
N PHE A 141 11.74 -0.24 54.23
CA PHE A 141 10.88 -0.27 55.41
C PHE A 141 11.07 -1.54 56.23
N ARG A 142 11.24 -2.70 55.58
CA ARG A 142 11.55 -3.95 56.29
C ARG A 142 12.86 -3.85 57.08
N SER A 143 13.92 -3.28 56.50
CA SER A 143 15.19 -3.14 57.22
C SER A 143 15.09 -2.14 58.37
N MET A 144 14.37 -1.03 58.19
CA MET A 144 14.12 -0.04 59.24
C MET A 144 13.35 -0.63 60.41
N LEU A 145 12.26 -1.37 60.15
CA LEU A 145 11.48 -2.04 61.20
C LEU A 145 12.33 -3.03 62.01
N VAL A 146 13.24 -3.76 61.36
CA VAL A 146 14.17 -4.67 62.06
C VAL A 146 15.12 -3.89 62.97
N LEU A 147 15.61 -2.74 62.52
CA LEU A 147 16.47 -1.87 63.33
C LEU A 147 15.69 -1.27 64.51
N GLU A 148 14.50 -0.72 64.28
CA GLU A 148 13.63 -0.17 65.31
C GLU A 148 13.25 -1.21 66.38
N ALA A 149 12.91 -2.43 65.95
CA ALA A 149 12.63 -3.53 66.86
C ALA A 149 13.87 -3.89 67.70
N ARG A 150 15.06 -3.92 67.08
CA ARG A 150 16.32 -4.20 67.77
C ARG A 150 16.67 -3.10 68.77
N THR A 151 16.52 -1.84 68.41
CA THR A 151 16.76 -0.71 69.33
C THR A 151 15.75 -0.72 70.47
N GLY A 152 14.47 -1.00 70.20
CA GLY A 152 13.45 -1.18 71.23
C GLY A 152 13.82 -2.27 72.23
N MET A 153 14.23 -3.44 71.76
CA MET A 153 14.70 -4.53 72.63
C MET A 153 15.94 -4.16 73.46
N MET A 154 16.88 -3.39 72.90
CA MET A 154 18.05 -2.92 73.65
C MET A 154 17.65 -1.93 74.75
N LEU A 155 16.75 -1.00 74.46
CA LEU A 155 16.28 -0.01 75.44
C LEU A 155 15.57 -0.68 76.61
N CYS A 156 14.68 -1.65 76.36
CA CYS A 156 14.03 -2.43 77.42
C CYS A 156 15.03 -3.06 78.40
N ARG A 157 16.18 -3.56 77.90
CA ARG A 157 17.22 -4.18 78.73
C ARG A 157 18.05 -3.21 79.58
N ILE A 158 18.07 -1.92 79.23
CA ILE A 158 18.83 -0.91 79.99
C ILE A 158 17.96 -0.30 81.09
N THR A 159 16.64 -0.31 80.90
CA THR A 159 15.66 0.27 81.83
C THR A 159 15.17 -0.68 82.91
N GLU A 160 15.47 -1.97 82.79
CA GLU A 160 15.26 -3.03 83.82
C GLU A 160 16.49 -3.17 84.70
#